data_AF-A0A968XJY6-F1
#
_entry.id   AF-A0A968XJY6-F1
#
_cell.length_a   1.000
_cell.length_b   1.000
_cell.length_c   1.000
_cell.angle_alpha   90.00
_cell.angle_beta   90.00
_cell.angle_gamma   90.00
#
_symmetry.space_group_name_H-M   'P 1'
#
loop_
_entity.id
_entity.type
_entity.pdbx_description
1 polymer ?
#
loop_
_entity_poly.entity_id
_entity_poly.type
_entity_poly.pdbx_seq_one_letter_code
_entity_poly.pdbx_strand_id
1 'polypeptide(L)'
;MKPYLWRKGETYPTNTKEVDRLFANGEIDFAMSYSPTFAAERIKRGEYPATVRTFVFDSGTISNYSYLTIAFNSANPAGALTVINYLMSVEHLIEQTQELGSTYPHDLQVLSNEQRDKVKNLPRHESTLSPEVLAEKAIPEADSKYLERLEKDWREKVLQGF
;
A
#
# COMPACT_ATOMS: atom_id res chain seq x y z
N MET A 1 8.88 1.97 26.19
CA MET A 1 8.44 2.52 24.89
C MET A 1 8.11 4.01 24.96
N LYS A 2 7.23 4.46 25.88
CA LYS A 2 6.77 5.88 25.96
C LYS A 2 7.84 6.97 25.77
N PRO A 3 9.05 6.91 26.39
CA PRO A 3 10.06 7.96 26.22
C PRO A 3 10.54 8.18 24.78
N TYR A 4 10.36 7.19 23.91
CA TYR A 4 10.77 7.22 22.50
C TYR A 4 9.63 7.55 21.54
N LEU A 5 8.40 7.75 22.04
CA LEU A 5 7.26 8.16 21.22
C LEU A 5 7.24 9.69 21.10
N TRP A 6 6.57 10.20 20.07
CA TRP A 6 6.33 11.64 19.90
C TRP A 6 5.77 12.25 21.20
N ARG A 7 6.34 13.39 21.62
CA ARG A 7 6.01 14.06 22.90
C ARG A 7 6.04 13.11 24.11
N LYS A 8 6.97 12.14 24.13
CA LYS A 8 7.13 11.13 25.21
C LYS A 8 5.86 10.32 25.49
N GLY A 9 4.95 10.23 24.52
CA GLY A 9 3.66 9.56 24.67
C GLY A 9 2.67 10.28 25.59
N GLU A 10 2.83 11.59 25.80
CA GLU A 10 1.84 12.45 26.48
C GLU A 10 0.61 12.70 25.59
N THR A 11 0.79 12.63 24.27
CA THR A 11 -0.28 12.76 23.27
C THR A 11 0.05 11.94 22.03
N TYR A 12 -0.96 11.74 21.18
CA TYR A 12 -0.87 10.95 19.95
C TYR A 12 -1.56 11.68 18.80
N PRO A 13 -1.05 11.57 17.56
CA PRO A 13 -1.73 12.10 16.39
C PRO A 13 -3.10 11.44 16.23
N THR A 14 -4.11 12.25 15.95
CA THR A 14 -5.53 11.84 15.96
C THR A 14 -5.95 11.10 14.69
N ASN A 15 -5.16 11.24 13.62
CA ASN A 15 -5.44 10.66 12.31
C ASN A 15 -4.16 10.56 11.46
N THR A 16 -4.25 9.86 10.34
CA THR A 16 -3.13 9.63 9.41
C THR A 16 -2.59 10.91 8.79
N LYS A 17 -3.42 11.92 8.49
CA LYS A 17 -2.94 13.19 7.95
C LYS A 17 -2.05 13.93 8.95
N GLU A 18 -2.34 13.80 10.24
CA GLU A 18 -1.52 14.38 11.29
C GLU A 18 -0.17 13.64 11.41
N VAL A 19 -0.17 12.30 11.32
CA VAL A 19 1.07 11.50 11.24
C VAL A 19 1.94 11.95 10.05
N ASP A 20 1.36 12.06 8.86
CA ASP A 20 2.07 12.50 7.66
C ASP A 20 2.69 13.90 7.83
N ARG A 21 1.96 14.83 8.45
CA ARG A 21 2.46 16.18 8.74
C ARG A 21 3.63 16.14 9.72
N LEU A 22 3.52 15.37 10.81
CA LEU A 22 4.60 15.23 11.78
C LEU A 22 5.86 14.65 11.14
N PHE A 23 5.69 13.66 10.26
CA PHE A 23 6.79 13.07 9.52
C PHE A 23 7.42 14.06 8.54
N ALA A 24 6.62 14.80 7.77
CA ALA A 24 7.11 15.85 6.86
C ALA A 24 7.91 16.93 7.60
N ASN A 25 7.50 17.27 8.83
CA ASN A 25 8.18 18.25 9.68
C ASN A 25 9.43 17.69 10.39
N GLY A 26 9.72 16.39 10.26
CA GLY A 26 10.81 15.73 10.98
C GLY A 26 10.57 15.59 12.49
N GLU A 27 9.31 15.64 12.94
CA GLU A 27 8.95 15.46 14.35
C GLU A 27 8.89 13.97 14.77
N ILE A 28 8.77 13.07 13.78
CA ILE A 28 8.80 11.63 13.96
C ILE A 28 9.63 10.97 12.85
N ASP A 29 10.28 9.85 13.17
CA ASP A 29 11.17 9.14 12.25
C ASP A 29 10.42 8.15 11.32
N PHE A 30 9.16 7.84 11.62
CA PHE A 30 8.39 6.80 10.93
C PHE A 30 6.95 7.23 10.68
N ALA A 31 6.46 6.93 9.48
CA ALA A 31 5.05 6.95 9.11
C ALA A 31 4.67 5.60 8.47
N MET A 32 3.39 5.26 8.44
CA MET A 32 2.88 4.02 7.88
C MET A 32 1.93 4.31 6.72
N SER A 33 2.01 3.53 5.65
CA SER A 33 1.11 3.63 4.50
C SER A 33 0.82 2.25 3.93
N TYR A 34 -0.37 2.10 3.34
CA TYR A 34 -0.75 0.92 2.58
C TYR A 34 -0.14 0.90 1.18
N SER A 35 0.24 2.07 0.62
CA SER A 35 0.80 2.14 -0.72
C SER A 35 2.32 2.04 -0.69
N PRO A 36 2.94 1.11 -1.44
CA PRO A 36 4.40 1.04 -1.59
C PRO A 36 5.02 2.31 -2.20
N THR A 37 4.24 3.05 -3.00
CA THR A 37 4.69 4.25 -3.73
C THR A 37 4.51 5.53 -2.92
N PHE A 38 3.88 5.47 -1.75
CA PHE A 38 3.51 6.64 -0.97
C PHE A 38 4.68 7.60 -0.73
N ALA A 39 5.83 7.07 -0.31
CA ALA A 39 7.03 7.89 -0.11
C ALA A 39 7.49 8.55 -1.42
N ALA A 40 7.46 7.84 -2.55
CA ALA A 40 7.84 8.38 -3.85
C ALA A 40 6.90 9.51 -4.30
N GLU A 41 5.59 9.34 -4.10
CA GLU A 41 4.60 10.38 -4.42
C GLU A 41 4.81 11.64 -3.59
N ARG A 42 5.06 11.50 -2.28
CA ARG A 42 5.33 12.63 -1.39
C ARG A 42 6.64 13.34 -1.72
N ILE A 43 7.68 12.59 -2.10
CA ILE A 43 8.95 13.16 -2.59
C ILE A 43 8.74 13.94 -3.90
N LYS A 44 8.03 13.36 -4.87
CA LYS A 44 7.72 14.02 -6.15
C LYS A 44 6.96 15.35 -5.96
N ARG A 45 6.12 15.44 -4.93
CA ARG A 45 5.38 16.66 -4.55
C ARG A 45 6.20 17.67 -3.74
N GLY A 46 7.44 17.35 -3.38
CA GLY A 46 8.27 18.18 -2.52
C GLY A 46 7.84 18.21 -1.06
N GLU A 47 6.97 17.28 -0.65
CA GLU A 47 6.45 17.22 0.72
C GLU A 47 7.41 16.46 1.64
N TYR A 48 8.08 15.42 1.13
CA TYR A 48 9.07 14.63 1.86
C TYR A 48 10.49 14.86 1.29
N PRO A 49 11.54 14.82 2.14
CA PRO A 49 12.93 14.85 1.69
C PRO A 49 13.28 13.66 0.79
N ALA A 50 14.17 13.86 -0.18
CA ALA A 50 14.64 12.81 -1.08
C ALA A 50 15.36 11.64 -0.37
N THR A 51 15.75 11.81 0.90
CA THR A 51 16.39 10.79 1.73
C THR A 51 15.41 9.77 2.31
N VAL A 52 14.09 10.00 2.23
CA VAL A 52 13.08 9.09 2.75
C VAL A 52 13.10 7.76 1.99
N ARG A 53 12.99 6.65 2.73
CA ARG A 53 12.97 5.27 2.19
C ARG A 53 11.84 4.47 2.80
N THR A 54 11.15 3.67 1.99
CA THR A 54 10.20 2.66 2.47
C THR A 54 10.95 1.40 2.90
N PHE A 55 10.49 0.76 3.97
CA PHE A 55 10.94 -0.58 4.38
C PHE A 55 9.74 -1.43 4.79
N VAL A 56 9.94 -2.73 4.88
CA VAL A 56 9.01 -3.72 5.42
C VAL A 56 9.71 -4.45 6.56
N PHE A 57 8.95 -4.95 7.54
CA PHE A 57 9.55 -5.68 8.66
C PHE A 57 10.12 -7.03 8.22
N ASP A 58 11.21 -7.47 8.85
CA ASP A 58 11.81 -8.79 8.60
C ASP A 58 10.84 -9.94 8.92
N SER A 59 10.00 -9.73 9.94
CA SER A 59 8.92 -10.63 10.34
C SER A 59 7.74 -10.65 9.36
N GLY A 60 7.78 -9.84 8.31
CA GLY A 60 6.72 -9.67 7.32
C GLY A 60 5.77 -8.51 7.63
N THR A 61 4.99 -8.11 6.62
CA THR A 61 4.02 -7.01 6.65
C THR A 61 2.72 -7.46 5.99
N ILE A 62 1.58 -6.99 6.50
CA ILE A 62 0.27 -7.32 5.95
C ILE A 62 0.21 -6.85 4.50
N SER A 63 -0.23 -7.75 3.61
CA SER A 63 -0.46 -7.48 2.20
C SER A 63 -1.88 -7.92 1.83
N ASN A 64 -2.52 -7.18 0.94
CA ASN A 64 -3.83 -7.49 0.43
C ASN A 64 -3.94 -7.22 -1.07
N TYR A 65 -5.04 -7.70 -1.64
CA TYR A 65 -5.38 -7.48 -3.03
C TYR A 65 -6.76 -6.83 -3.10
N SER A 66 -6.89 -5.83 -3.97
CA SER A 66 -8.20 -5.31 -4.37
C SER A 66 -8.73 -6.11 -5.54
N TYR A 67 -10.02 -6.47 -5.51
CA TYR A 67 -10.66 -7.28 -6.53
C TYR A 67 -11.73 -6.48 -7.28
N LEU A 68 -11.81 -6.69 -8.59
CA LEU A 68 -12.90 -6.20 -9.42
C LEU A 68 -14.03 -7.23 -9.45
N THR A 69 -15.26 -6.80 -9.21
CA THR A 69 -16.43 -7.69 -9.15
C THR A 69 -17.64 -7.08 -9.85
N ILE A 70 -18.56 -7.93 -10.31
CA ILE A 70 -19.87 -7.53 -10.85
C ILE A 70 -20.94 -7.96 -9.85
N ALA A 71 -21.65 -7.00 -9.28
CA ALA A 71 -22.75 -7.28 -8.35
C ALA A 71 -23.87 -8.07 -9.03
N PHE A 72 -24.53 -8.98 -8.30
CA PHE A 72 -25.59 -9.85 -8.84
C PHE A 72 -26.78 -9.07 -9.42
N ASN A 73 -27.02 -7.85 -8.96
CA ASN A 73 -28.08 -6.94 -9.39
C ASN A 73 -27.58 -5.83 -10.33
N SER A 74 -26.40 -5.99 -10.93
CA SER A 74 -25.87 -5.01 -11.89
C SER A 74 -26.85 -4.78 -13.04
N ALA A 75 -27.20 -3.52 -13.29
CA ALA A 75 -28.09 -3.14 -14.38
C ALA A 75 -27.46 -3.35 -15.78
N ASN A 76 -26.13 -3.47 -15.86
CA ASN A 76 -25.41 -3.75 -17.09
C ASN A 76 -24.16 -4.62 -16.85
N PRO A 77 -24.32 -5.95 -16.68
CA PRO A 77 -23.20 -6.86 -16.47
C PRO A 77 -22.20 -6.89 -17.64
N ALA A 78 -22.70 -6.78 -18.88
CA ALA A 78 -21.84 -6.81 -20.07
C ALA A 78 -20.91 -5.58 -20.12
N GLY A 79 -21.44 -4.38 -19.87
CA GLY A 79 -20.65 -3.16 -19.81
C GLY A 79 -19.64 -3.18 -18.67
N ALA A 80 -20.02 -3.69 -17.49
CA ALA A 80 -19.09 -3.87 -16.38
C ALA A 80 -17.94 -4.81 -16.75
N LEU A 81 -18.23 -5.92 -17.45
CA LEU A 81 -17.20 -6.86 -17.92
C LEU A 81 -16.24 -6.20 -18.92
N THR A 82 -16.72 -5.32 -19.81
CA THR A 82 -15.84 -4.57 -20.73
C THR A 82 -14.85 -3.70 -19.96
N VAL A 83 -15.29 -3.00 -18.91
CA VAL A 83 -14.41 -2.18 -18.07
C VAL A 83 -13.40 -3.05 -17.32
N ILE A 84 -13.84 -4.17 -16.73
CA ILE A 84 -12.96 -5.10 -16.01
C ILE A 84 -11.88 -5.65 -16.95
N ASN A 85 -12.23 -6.04 -18.18
CA ASN A 85 -11.27 -6.52 -19.17
C ASN A 85 -10.20 -5.47 -19.50
N TYR A 86 -10.59 -4.19 -19.59
CA TYR A 86 -9.63 -3.11 -19.80
C TYR A 86 -8.75 -2.87 -18.57
N LEU A 87 -9.32 -2.82 -17.37
CA LEU A 87 -8.56 -2.63 -16.12
C LEU A 87 -7.58 -3.79 -15.83
N MET A 88 -7.86 -4.98 -16.34
CA MET A 88 -6.97 -6.14 -16.27
C MET A 88 -6.00 -6.24 -17.46
N SER A 89 -6.04 -5.29 -18.41
CA SER A 89 -5.17 -5.32 -19.57
C SER A 89 -3.74 -4.91 -19.23
N VAL A 90 -2.78 -5.46 -19.97
CA VAL A 90 -1.35 -5.10 -19.83
C VAL A 90 -1.09 -3.64 -20.16
N GLU A 91 -1.88 -3.08 -21.07
CA GLU A 91 -1.81 -1.66 -21.43
C GLU A 91 -2.14 -0.79 -20.21
N HIS A 92 -3.25 -1.06 -19.54
CA HIS A 92 -3.63 -0.34 -18.33
C HIS A 92 -2.62 -0.54 -17.19
N LEU A 93 -2.07 -1.75 -17.03
CA LEU A 93 -0.99 -2.01 -16.07
C LEU A 93 0.21 -1.08 -16.28
N ILE A 94 0.67 -0.96 -17.53
CA ILE A 94 1.82 -0.13 -17.89
C ILE A 94 1.52 1.32 -17.59
N GLU A 95 0.36 1.82 -18.02
CA GLU A 95 -0.10 3.19 -17.76
C GLU A 95 -0.13 3.49 -16.25
N GLN A 96 -0.78 2.63 -15.46
CA GLN A 96 -0.89 2.79 -14.01
C GLN A 96 0.48 2.78 -13.31
N THR A 97 1.38 1.88 -13.72
CA THR A 97 2.73 1.83 -13.14
C THR A 97 3.53 3.08 -13.50
N GLN A 98 3.41 3.61 -14.72
CA GLN A 98 4.12 4.81 -15.14
C GLN A 98 3.64 6.05 -14.38
N GLU A 99 2.32 6.21 -14.24
CA GLU A 99 1.71 7.38 -13.61
C GLU A 99 1.81 7.34 -12.07
N LEU A 100 1.45 6.21 -11.47
CA LEU A 100 1.30 6.08 -10.02
C LEU A 100 2.44 5.29 -9.36
N GLY A 101 3.27 4.58 -10.13
CA GLY A 101 4.25 3.63 -9.59
C GLY A 101 3.60 2.34 -9.04
N SER A 102 2.28 2.20 -9.18
CA SER A 102 1.50 1.12 -8.60
C SER A 102 1.89 -0.22 -9.17
N THR A 103 2.06 -1.23 -8.32
CA THR A 103 2.35 -2.60 -8.73
C THR A 103 1.06 -3.41 -8.72
N TYR A 104 0.60 -3.81 -9.90
CA TYR A 104 -0.56 -4.69 -10.02
C TYR A 104 -0.11 -6.16 -9.94
N PRO A 105 -0.84 -7.04 -9.25
CA PRO A 105 -0.55 -8.46 -9.24
C PRO A 105 -0.95 -9.07 -10.59
N HIS A 106 -0.03 -9.05 -11.55
CA HIS A 106 -0.15 -9.85 -12.75
C HIS A 106 0.74 -11.08 -12.66
N ASP A 107 0.18 -12.23 -13.02
CA ASP A 107 0.99 -13.37 -13.39
C ASP A 107 1.80 -12.98 -14.64
N LEU A 108 3.11 -12.78 -14.47
CA LEU A 108 3.98 -12.43 -15.59
C LEU A 108 4.08 -13.58 -16.61
N GLN A 109 3.66 -14.79 -16.28
CA GLN A 109 3.68 -15.94 -17.19
C GLN A 109 2.64 -15.83 -18.31
N VAL A 110 1.55 -15.08 -18.12
CA VAL A 110 0.52 -14.89 -19.16
C VAL A 110 0.88 -13.78 -20.16
N LEU A 111 1.95 -13.03 -19.91
CA LEU A 111 2.42 -11.94 -20.75
C LEU A 111 3.26 -12.45 -21.94
N SER A 112 3.13 -11.80 -23.09
CA SER A 112 4.06 -12.00 -24.20
C SER A 112 5.48 -11.58 -23.81
N ASN A 113 6.50 -12.04 -24.55
CA ASN A 113 7.89 -11.63 -24.29
C ASN A 113 8.06 -10.11 -24.31
N GLU A 114 7.47 -9.44 -25.30
CA GLU A 114 7.50 -7.98 -25.42
C GLU A 114 6.83 -7.29 -24.21
N GLN A 115 5.68 -7.80 -23.77
CA GLN A 115 4.98 -7.26 -22.60
C GLN A 115 5.79 -7.44 -21.31
N ARG A 116 6.42 -8.61 -21.13
CA ARG A 116 7.31 -8.87 -19.99
C ARG A 116 8.48 -7.91 -19.97
N ASP A 117 9.10 -7.67 -21.12
CA ASP A 117 10.23 -6.76 -21.22
C ASP A 117 9.82 -5.31 -20.94
N LYS A 118 8.64 -4.88 -21.41
CA LYS A 118 8.08 -3.56 -21.05
C LYS A 118 7.89 -3.43 -19.54
N VAL A 119 7.21 -4.40 -18.90
CA VAL A 119 6.93 -4.36 -17.46
C VAL A 119 8.21 -4.37 -16.61
N LYS A 120 9.19 -5.22 -16.96
CA LYS A 120 10.47 -5.28 -16.25
C LYS A 120 11.29 -3.99 -16.31
N ASN A 121 11.14 -3.23 -17.39
CA ASN A 121 11.87 -1.98 -17.61
C ASN A 121 11.12 -0.74 -17.12
N LEU A 122 9.97 -0.91 -16.45
CA LEU A 122 9.24 0.22 -15.89
C LEU A 122 10.07 0.93 -14.81
N PRO A 123 10.10 2.27 -14.81
CA PRO A 123 10.87 3.01 -13.83
C PRO A 123 10.26 2.83 -12.44
N ARG A 124 11.13 2.58 -11.46
CA ARG A 124 10.76 2.54 -10.04
C ARG A 124 11.54 3.63 -9.31
N HIS A 125 10.84 4.42 -8.51
CA HIS A 125 11.50 5.41 -7.66
C HIS A 125 12.33 4.70 -6.57
N GLU A 126 13.51 5.21 -6.26
CA GLU A 126 14.45 4.59 -5.31
C GLU A 126 13.89 4.42 -3.89
N SER A 127 12.87 5.19 -3.52
CA SER A 127 12.19 5.09 -2.22
C SER A 127 11.10 4.01 -2.16
N THR A 128 10.72 3.41 -3.29
CA THR A 128 9.73 2.32 -3.37
C THR A 128 10.47 0.99 -3.40
N LEU A 129 10.08 -0.03 -2.62
CA LEU A 129 10.73 -1.35 -2.67
C LEU A 129 10.42 -2.10 -3.97
N SER A 130 11.26 -3.09 -4.33
CA SER A 130 10.98 -3.91 -5.52
C SER A 130 9.80 -4.87 -5.28
N PRO A 131 9.07 -5.29 -6.33
CA PRO A 131 7.99 -6.27 -6.19
C PRO A 131 8.42 -7.58 -5.53
N GLU A 132 9.66 -8.03 -5.78
CA GLU A 132 10.21 -9.26 -5.21
C GLU A 132 10.36 -9.15 -3.68
N VAL A 133 10.89 -8.02 -3.19
CA VAL A 133 11.04 -7.77 -1.74
C VAL A 133 9.68 -7.67 -1.06
N LEU A 134 8.73 -6.98 -1.71
CA LEU A 134 7.35 -6.85 -1.19
C LEU A 134 6.66 -8.22 -1.12
N ALA A 135 6.81 -9.06 -2.16
CA ALA A 135 6.23 -10.39 -2.21
C ALA A 135 6.87 -11.34 -1.18
N GLU A 136 8.20 -11.30 -0.99
CA GLU A 136 8.90 -12.13 0.00
C GLU A 136 8.42 -11.85 1.43
N LYS A 137 8.10 -10.59 1.74
CA LYS A 137 7.68 -10.14 3.09
C LYS A 137 6.16 -10.04 3.26
N ALA A 138 5.38 -10.43 2.27
CA ALA A 138 3.93 -10.37 2.32
C ALA A 138 3.35 -11.41 3.29
N ILE A 139 2.53 -10.96 4.22
CA ILE A 139 1.71 -11.81 5.10
C ILE A 139 0.24 -11.58 4.75
N PRO A 140 -0.58 -12.63 4.59
CA PRO A 140 -2.00 -12.47 4.35
C PRO A 140 -2.71 -11.81 5.53
N GLU A 141 -3.85 -11.16 5.26
CA GLU A 141 -4.74 -10.67 6.30
C GLU A 141 -5.19 -11.81 7.23
N ALA A 142 -5.46 -11.47 8.50
CA ALA A 142 -5.92 -12.44 9.48
C ALA A 142 -7.28 -13.04 9.05
N ASP A 143 -7.47 -14.33 9.33
CA ASP A 143 -8.76 -14.98 9.10
C ASP A 143 -9.86 -14.25 9.88
N SER A 144 -11.05 -14.14 9.26
CA SER A 144 -12.22 -13.44 9.80
C SER A 144 -12.55 -13.77 11.27
N LYS A 145 -12.35 -15.03 11.69
CA LYS A 145 -12.59 -15.46 13.09
C LYS A 145 -11.63 -14.82 14.08
N TYR A 146 -10.41 -14.51 13.65
CA TYR A 146 -9.43 -13.79 14.46
C TYR A 146 -9.62 -12.28 14.37
N LEU A 147 -10.09 -11.77 13.22
CA LEU A 147 -10.34 -10.35 13.02
C LEU A 147 -11.37 -9.80 14.04
N GLU A 148 -12.49 -10.49 14.24
CA GLU A 148 -13.50 -10.08 15.23
C GLU A 148 -12.91 -9.96 16.64
N ARG A 149 -12.06 -10.92 17.03
CA ARG A 149 -11.36 -10.89 18.31
C ARG A 149 -10.35 -9.74 18.37
N LEU A 150 -9.60 -9.51 17.29
CA LEU A 150 -8.61 -8.44 17.21
C LEU A 150 -9.27 -7.06 17.36
N GLU A 151 -10.38 -6.84 16.67
CA GLU A 151 -11.14 -5.58 16.76
C GLU A 151 -11.68 -5.34 18.16
N LYS A 152 -12.20 -6.40 18.81
CA LYS A 152 -12.66 -6.32 20.20
C LYS A 152 -11.50 -5.97 21.13
N ASP A 153 -10.40 -6.72 21.05
CA ASP A 153 -9.20 -6.49 21.87
C ASP A 153 -8.62 -5.09 21.64
N TRP A 154 -8.63 -4.59 20.40
CA TRP A 154 -8.19 -3.24 20.08
C TRP A 154 -9.04 -2.19 20.79
N ARG A 155 -10.37 -2.33 20.78
CA ARG A 155 -11.27 -1.40 21.47
C ARG A 155 -11.04 -1.41 22.98
N GLU A 156 -10.94 -2.59 23.58
CA GLU A 156 -10.84 -2.75 25.03
C GLU A 156 -9.45 -2.40 25.59
N LYS A 157 -8.38 -2.74 24.86
CA LYS A 157 -7.00 -2.68 25.38
C LYS A 157 -6.19 -1.51 24.84
N VAL A 158 -6.60 -0.94 23.70
CA VAL A 158 -5.86 0.15 23.04
C VAL A 158 -6.73 1.40 23.00
N LEU A 159 -7.90 1.36 22.36
CA LEU A 159 -8.71 2.56 22.14
C LEU A 159 -9.25 3.19 23.44
N GLN A 160 -9.67 2.37 24.41
CA GLN A 160 -10.17 2.81 25.72
C GLN A 160 -9.06 2.93 26.79
N GLY A 161 -7.83 2.54 26.48
CA GLY A 161 -6.71 2.46 27.42
C GLY A 161 -5.87 3.74 27.54
N PHE A 162 -6.28 4.83 26.90
CA PHE A 162 -5.63 6.14 26.92
C PHE A 162 -6.49 7.20 27.59
#